data_AF-A0A1Q3IXH4-F1
#
_entry.id   AF-A0A1Q3IXH4-F1
#
_cell.length_a   1.000
_cell.length_b   1.000
_cell.length_c   1.000
_cell.angle_alpha   90.00
_cell.angle_beta   90.00
_cell.angle_gamma   90.00
#
_symmetry.space_group_name_H-M   'P 1'
#
loop_
_entity.id
_entity.type
_entity.pdbx_description
1 polymer ?
#
loop_
_entity_poly.entity_id
_entity_poly.type
_entity_poly.pdbx_seq_one_letter_code
_entity_poly.pdbx_strand_id
1 'polypeptide(L)'
;MSEARIADAPRIERMIALAEQLVTALEADIAALKAGKPQALVTADPEVQKLTLLYTREAQGFDPRIAQNAAPSLRQRFLAVTAKFREVLQLHARLLERVKNASEGMIKAIAAEVERANAPTRTYGPRPGYTPQSSGAMVFNRVV
;
A
#
# COMPACT_ATOMS: atom_id res chain seq x y z
N MET A 1 -11.89 -45.89 6.36
CA MET A 1 -10.94 -44.74 6.48
C MET A 1 -10.47 -44.17 5.13
N SER A 2 -10.98 -44.64 3.99
CA SER A 2 -10.52 -44.26 2.63
C SER A 2 -11.41 -43.22 1.94
N GLU A 3 -12.71 -43.17 2.23
CA GLU A 3 -13.69 -42.30 1.55
C GLU A 3 -13.47 -40.79 1.80
N ALA A 4 -13.14 -40.40 3.03
CA ALA A 4 -12.93 -38.99 3.37
C ALA A 4 -11.74 -38.35 2.62
N ARG A 5 -10.69 -39.13 2.29
CA ARG A 5 -9.52 -38.62 1.55
C ARG A 5 -9.85 -38.28 0.10
N ILE A 6 -10.87 -38.92 -0.49
CA ILE A 6 -11.26 -38.74 -1.89
C ILE A 6 -12.25 -37.57 -2.02
N ALA A 7 -13.17 -37.42 -1.06
CA ALA A 7 -14.18 -36.36 -1.06
C ALA A 7 -13.57 -34.95 -0.97
N ASP A 8 -12.44 -34.81 -0.27
CA ASP A 8 -11.82 -33.50 0.01
C ASP A 8 -10.75 -33.06 -1.01
N ALA A 9 -10.19 -34.00 -1.77
CA ALA A 9 -9.23 -33.71 -2.85
C ALA A 9 -9.70 -32.63 -3.85
N PRO A 10 -10.94 -32.69 -4.40
CA PRO A 10 -11.43 -31.67 -5.34
C PRO A 10 -11.58 -30.28 -4.71
N ARG A 11 -11.64 -30.17 -3.38
CA ARG A 11 -11.68 -28.88 -2.68
C ARG A 11 -10.29 -28.26 -2.58
N ILE A 12 -9.28 -29.06 -2.26
CA ILE A 12 -7.88 -28.59 -2.23
C ILE A 12 -7.43 -28.17 -3.62
N GLU A 13 -7.77 -28.94 -4.66
CA GLU A 13 -7.43 -28.60 -6.05
C GLU A 13 -8.07 -27.30 -6.52
N ARG A 14 -9.36 -27.08 -6.19
CA ARG A 14 -10.02 -25.80 -6.48
C ARG A 14 -9.32 -24.63 -5.81
N MET A 15 -8.94 -24.76 -4.54
CA MET A 15 -8.25 -23.70 -3.83
C MET A 15 -6.84 -23.44 -4.37
N ILE A 16 -6.14 -24.48 -4.83
CA ILE A 16 -4.88 -24.33 -5.56
C ILE A 16 -5.10 -23.53 -6.84
N ALA A 17 -6.08 -23.89 -7.66
CA ALA A 17 -6.36 -23.21 -8.92
C ALA A 17 -6.73 -21.73 -8.72
N LEU A 18 -7.58 -21.44 -7.73
CA LEU A 18 -7.93 -20.06 -7.37
C LEU A 18 -6.70 -19.26 -6.90
N ALA A 19 -5.84 -19.85 -6.08
CA ALA A 19 -4.63 -19.20 -5.63
C ALA A 19 -3.64 -18.94 -6.78
N GLU A 20 -3.47 -19.89 -7.71
CA GLU A 20 -2.62 -19.72 -8.91
C GLU A 20 -3.12 -18.57 -9.80
N GLN A 21 -4.44 -18.46 -10.00
CA GLN A 21 -5.05 -17.36 -10.75
C GLN A 21 -4.85 -16.00 -10.07
N LEU A 22 -5.08 -15.92 -8.75
CA LEU A 22 -4.85 -14.70 -7.99
C LEU A 22 -3.37 -14.30 -7.96
N VAL A 23 -2.43 -15.26 -7.87
CA VAL A 23 -0.99 -15.00 -8.01
C VAL A 23 -0.69 -14.33 -9.34
N THR A 24 -1.25 -14.85 -10.44
CA THR A 24 -1.04 -14.29 -11.78
C THR A 24 -1.54 -12.84 -11.88
N ALA A 25 -2.72 -12.56 -11.32
CA ALA A 25 -3.27 -11.20 -11.28
C ALA A 25 -2.38 -10.25 -10.45
N LEU A 26 -1.91 -10.70 -9.28
CA LEU A 26 -1.03 -9.89 -8.42
C LEU A 26 0.35 -9.66 -9.03
N GLU A 27 0.91 -10.64 -9.74
CA GLU A 27 2.18 -10.48 -10.47
C GLU A 27 2.04 -9.41 -11.58
N ALA A 28 0.90 -9.37 -12.27
CA ALA A 28 0.60 -8.32 -13.26
C ALA A 28 0.49 -6.93 -12.59
N ASP A 29 -0.16 -6.83 -11.44
CA ASP A 29 -0.26 -5.58 -10.67
C ASP A 29 1.10 -5.11 -10.17
N ILE A 30 1.93 -6.02 -9.67
CA ILE A 30 3.31 -5.70 -9.27
C ILE A 30 4.11 -5.15 -10.46
N ALA A 31 3.93 -5.71 -11.65
CA ALA A 31 4.58 -5.19 -12.87
C ALA A 31 4.05 -3.79 -13.23
N ALA A 32 2.74 -3.56 -13.15
CA ALA A 32 2.13 -2.25 -13.41
C ALA A 32 2.60 -1.18 -12.40
N LEU A 33 2.67 -1.52 -11.11
CA LEU A 33 3.18 -0.64 -10.06
C LEU A 33 4.66 -0.29 -10.28
N LYS A 34 5.49 -1.27 -10.65
CA LYS A 34 6.90 -1.03 -11.00
C LYS A 34 7.06 -0.14 -12.24
N ALA A 35 6.14 -0.23 -13.19
CA ALA A 35 6.10 0.63 -14.38
C ALA A 35 5.51 2.03 -14.11
N GLY A 36 5.11 2.33 -12.86
CA GLY A 36 4.50 3.61 -12.51
C GLY A 36 3.11 3.82 -13.10
N LYS A 37 2.37 2.72 -13.38
CA LYS A 37 1.01 2.75 -13.94
C LYS A 37 -0.02 2.23 -12.93
N PRO A 38 -0.25 2.92 -11.79
CA PRO A 38 -1.19 2.48 -10.77
C PRO A 38 -2.66 2.45 -11.24
N GLN A 39 -3.00 3.09 -12.35
CA GLN A 39 -4.32 3.01 -12.98
C GLN A 39 -4.56 1.73 -13.79
N ALA A 40 -3.51 0.96 -14.08
CA ALA A 40 -3.58 -0.26 -14.88
C ALA A 40 -3.62 -1.53 -14.01
N LEU A 41 -4.08 -1.42 -12.77
CA LEU A 41 -4.19 -2.56 -11.85
C LEU A 41 -5.32 -3.48 -12.30
N VAL A 42 -4.96 -4.73 -12.57
CA VAL A 42 -5.84 -5.84 -12.91
C VAL A 42 -6.72 -6.22 -11.72
N THR A 43 -6.28 -6.02 -10.47
CA THR A 43 -7.15 -6.24 -9.28
C THR A 43 -8.33 -5.26 -9.22
N ALA A 44 -8.31 -4.16 -9.97
CA ALA A 44 -9.47 -3.27 -10.08
C ALA A 44 -10.59 -3.86 -10.95
N ASP A 45 -10.31 -4.90 -11.74
CA ASP A 45 -11.28 -5.58 -12.59
C ASP A 45 -12.34 -6.32 -11.74
N PRO A 46 -13.65 -6.13 -11.99
CA PRO A 46 -14.72 -6.85 -11.31
C PRO A 46 -14.58 -8.37 -11.33
N GLU A 47 -14.01 -8.96 -12.38
CA GLU A 47 -13.83 -10.41 -12.45
C GLU A 47 -12.80 -10.92 -11.44
N VAL A 48 -11.70 -10.18 -11.24
CA VAL A 48 -10.68 -10.53 -10.23
C VAL A 48 -11.20 -10.31 -8.81
N GLN A 49 -12.08 -9.33 -8.61
CA GLN A 49 -12.78 -9.15 -7.34
C GLN A 49 -13.70 -10.33 -7.03
N LYS A 50 -14.44 -10.83 -8.02
CA LYS A 50 -15.25 -12.06 -7.86
C LYS A 50 -14.39 -13.27 -7.49
N LEU A 51 -13.24 -13.45 -8.16
CA LEU A 51 -12.28 -14.51 -7.82
C LEU A 51 -11.77 -14.39 -6.39
N THR A 52 -11.47 -13.19 -5.94
CA THR A 52 -11.01 -12.90 -4.57
C THR A 52 -12.08 -13.25 -3.53
N LEU A 53 -13.34 -12.87 -3.80
CA LEU A 53 -14.48 -13.20 -2.92
C LEU A 53 -14.70 -14.72 -2.85
N LEU A 54 -14.63 -15.40 -4.01
CA LEU A 54 -14.78 -16.85 -4.09
C LEU A 54 -13.68 -17.55 -3.29
N TYR A 55 -12.42 -17.16 -3.48
CA TYR A 55 -11.30 -17.70 -2.71
C TYR A 55 -11.47 -17.45 -1.21
N THR A 56 -11.85 -16.24 -0.80
CA THR A 56 -12.05 -15.90 0.62
C THR A 56 -13.14 -16.77 1.25
N ARG A 57 -14.26 -16.96 0.54
CA ARG A 57 -15.35 -17.83 0.98
C ARG A 57 -14.90 -19.29 1.11
N GLU A 58 -14.15 -19.81 0.14
CA GLU A 58 -13.63 -21.18 0.20
C GLU A 58 -12.62 -21.36 1.35
N ALA A 59 -11.73 -20.39 1.55
CA ALA A 59 -10.72 -20.38 2.60
C ALA A 59 -11.31 -20.27 4.01
N GLN A 60 -12.35 -19.44 4.21
CA GLN A 60 -13.03 -19.31 5.50
C GLN A 60 -13.68 -20.63 5.95
N GLY A 61 -14.24 -21.39 5.01
CA GLY A 61 -14.83 -22.69 5.32
C GLY A 61 -13.83 -23.84 5.36
N PHE A 62 -12.52 -23.59 5.20
CA PHE A 62 -11.52 -24.64 5.04
C PHE A 62 -10.97 -25.10 6.38
N ASP A 63 -11.12 -26.39 6.70
CA ASP A 63 -10.51 -26.99 7.89
C ASP A 63 -9.07 -27.43 7.59
N PRO A 64 -8.05 -26.94 8.32
CA PRO A 64 -6.66 -27.36 8.15
C PRO A 64 -6.42 -28.88 8.24
N ARG A 65 -7.28 -29.62 8.94
CA ARG A 65 -7.19 -31.09 9.06
C ARG A 65 -7.40 -31.79 7.71
N ILE A 66 -8.18 -31.18 6.82
CA ILE A 66 -8.43 -31.68 5.47
C ILE A 66 -7.13 -31.73 4.66
N ALA A 67 -6.31 -30.68 4.74
CA ALA A 67 -5.00 -30.63 4.08
C ALA A 67 -4.00 -31.64 4.67
N GLN A 68 -4.10 -31.95 5.97
CA GLN A 68 -3.21 -32.91 6.64
C GLN A 68 -3.49 -34.36 6.21
N ASN A 69 -4.77 -34.67 5.98
CA ASN A 69 -5.25 -35.99 5.58
C ASN A 69 -5.17 -36.26 4.07
N ALA A 70 -4.85 -35.23 3.28
CA ALA A 70 -4.69 -35.32 1.84
C ALA A 70 -3.46 -36.16 1.43
N ALA A 71 -3.44 -36.59 0.17
CA ALA A 71 -2.27 -37.27 -0.39
C ALA A 71 -1.00 -36.40 -0.25
N PRO A 72 0.18 -37.00 0.04
CA PRO A 72 1.41 -36.24 0.31
C PRO A 72 1.79 -35.26 -0.81
N SER A 73 1.61 -35.67 -2.06
CA SER A 73 1.88 -34.84 -3.25
C SER A 73 0.94 -33.63 -3.32
N LEU A 74 -0.36 -33.83 -3.10
CA LEU A 74 -1.37 -32.77 -3.11
C LEU A 74 -1.12 -31.76 -1.98
N ARG A 75 -0.79 -32.26 -0.78
CA ARG A 75 -0.42 -31.42 0.37
C ARG A 75 0.81 -30.56 0.09
N GLN A 76 1.86 -31.15 -0.50
CA GLN A 76 3.08 -30.41 -0.86
C GLN A 76 2.76 -29.29 -1.86
N ARG A 77 1.98 -29.59 -2.91
CA ARG A 77 1.56 -28.59 -3.89
C ARG A 77 0.76 -27.47 -3.26
N PHE A 78 -0.20 -27.80 -2.40
CA PHE A 78 -1.01 -26.82 -1.68
C PHE A 78 -0.16 -25.88 -0.82
N LEU A 79 0.79 -26.42 -0.05
CA LEU A 79 1.69 -25.61 0.77
C LEU A 79 2.60 -24.71 -0.08
N ALA A 80 3.13 -25.22 -1.19
CA ALA A 80 3.97 -24.43 -2.08
C ALA A 80 3.20 -23.24 -2.71
N VAL A 81 2.00 -23.49 -3.23
CA VAL A 81 1.17 -22.45 -3.86
C VAL A 81 0.71 -21.42 -2.84
N THR A 82 0.29 -21.85 -1.65
CA THR A 82 -0.13 -20.90 -0.60
C THR A 82 1.03 -20.10 -0.02
N ALA A 83 2.24 -20.65 0.05
CA ALA A 83 3.44 -19.91 0.41
C ALA A 83 3.75 -18.82 -0.63
N LYS A 84 3.82 -19.20 -1.93
CA LYS A 84 4.03 -18.24 -3.03
C LYS A 84 2.98 -17.13 -3.01
N PHE A 85 1.71 -17.48 -2.82
CA PHE A 85 0.62 -16.51 -2.77
C PHE A 85 0.80 -15.48 -1.66
N ARG A 86 1.18 -15.92 -0.45
CA ARG A 86 1.44 -15.01 0.68
C ARG A 86 2.61 -14.07 0.41
N GLU A 87 3.68 -14.57 -0.18
CA GLU A 87 4.86 -13.76 -0.54
C GLU A 87 4.50 -12.67 -1.56
N VAL A 88 3.78 -13.04 -2.61
CA VAL A 88 3.34 -12.11 -3.66
C VAL A 88 2.37 -11.07 -3.09
N LEU A 89 1.42 -11.46 -2.24
CA LEU A 89 0.52 -10.54 -1.55
C LEU A 89 1.27 -9.53 -0.68
N GLN A 90 2.26 -9.97 0.10
CA GLN A 90 3.07 -9.08 0.94
C GLN A 90 3.86 -8.08 0.10
N LEU A 91 4.42 -8.52 -1.02
CA LEU A 91 5.14 -7.64 -1.94
C LEU A 91 4.20 -6.60 -2.57
N HIS A 92 3.03 -7.03 -3.02
CA HIS A 92 2.01 -6.14 -3.58
C HIS A 92 1.58 -5.07 -2.57
N ALA A 93 1.28 -5.45 -1.31
CA ALA A 93 0.92 -4.52 -0.25
C ALA A 93 2.02 -3.47 0.02
N ARG A 94 3.29 -3.90 0.09
CA ARG A 94 4.43 -2.99 0.28
C ARG A 94 4.58 -2.00 -0.88
N LEU A 95 4.34 -2.43 -2.12
CA LEU A 95 4.42 -1.54 -3.28
C LEU A 95 3.29 -0.51 -3.28
N LEU A 96 2.05 -0.92 -2.95
CA LEU A 96 0.93 0.00 -2.82
C LEU A 96 1.20 1.06 -1.75
N GLU A 97 1.72 0.66 -0.60
CA GLU A 97 2.05 1.60 0.48
C GLU A 97 3.11 2.62 0.02
N ARG A 98 4.15 2.18 -0.70
CA ARG A 98 5.17 3.08 -1.25
C ARG A 98 4.58 4.08 -2.26
N VAL A 99 3.73 3.61 -3.17
CA VAL A 99 3.08 4.47 -4.18
C VAL A 99 2.14 5.48 -3.52
N LYS A 100 1.40 5.06 -2.49
CA LYS A 100 0.54 5.94 -1.69
C LYS A 100 1.37 7.03 -1.00
N ASN A 101 2.43 6.64 -0.28
CA ASN A 101 3.28 7.58 0.45
C ASN A 101 3.96 8.61 -0.48
N ALA A 102 4.41 8.18 -1.66
CA ALA A 102 4.97 9.08 -2.66
C ALA A 102 3.93 10.08 -3.18
N SER A 103 2.72 9.61 -3.48
CA SER A 103 1.60 10.46 -3.93
C SER A 103 1.22 11.51 -2.88
N GLU A 104 1.08 11.10 -1.62
CA GLU A 104 0.81 12.03 -0.52
C GLU A 104 1.93 13.05 -0.31
N GLY A 105 3.20 12.62 -0.42
CA GLY A 105 4.36 13.49 -0.32
C GLY A 105 4.37 14.56 -1.42
N MET A 106 4.07 14.18 -2.67
CA MET A 106 3.97 15.12 -3.78
C MET A 106 2.87 16.16 -3.56
N ILE A 107 1.67 15.72 -3.13
CA ILE A 107 0.56 16.63 -2.84
C ILE A 107 0.94 17.61 -1.72
N LYS A 108 1.57 17.13 -0.64
CA LYS A 108 2.04 17.99 0.46
C LYS A 108 3.09 19.00 0.00
N ALA A 109 4.04 18.58 -0.84
CA ALA A 109 5.07 19.46 -1.39
C ALA A 109 4.44 20.56 -2.27
N ILE A 110 3.48 20.19 -3.12
CA ILE A 110 2.73 21.16 -3.95
C ILE A 110 1.96 22.13 -3.05
N ALA A 111 1.24 21.63 -2.05
CA ALA A 111 0.49 22.48 -1.12
C ALA A 111 1.40 23.46 -0.38
N ALA A 112 2.55 22.99 0.11
CA ALA A 112 3.54 23.83 0.79
C ALA A 112 4.15 24.89 -0.14
N GLU A 113 4.40 24.55 -1.41
CA GLU A 113 4.92 25.51 -2.39
C GLU A 113 3.87 26.57 -2.76
N VAL A 114 2.61 26.15 -2.93
CA VAL A 114 1.49 27.08 -3.16
C VAL A 114 1.31 28.01 -1.96
N GLU A 115 1.42 27.50 -0.74
CA GLU A 115 1.35 28.33 0.48
C GLU A 115 2.53 29.32 0.55
N ARG A 116 3.76 28.87 0.22
CA ARG A 116 4.94 29.75 0.14
C ARG A 116 4.77 30.84 -0.92
N ALA A 117 4.25 30.51 -2.10
CA ALA A 117 4.03 31.46 -3.17
C ALA A 117 2.95 32.49 -2.84
N ASN A 118 1.92 32.08 -2.08
CA ASN A 118 0.87 32.96 -1.59
C ASN A 118 1.24 33.71 -0.29
N ALA A 119 2.34 33.36 0.35
CA ALA A 119 2.78 34.02 1.57
C ALA A 119 3.11 35.48 1.24
N PRO A 120 2.54 36.46 1.97
CA PRO A 120 2.82 37.87 1.72
C PRO A 120 4.32 38.10 1.86
N THR A 121 4.92 38.74 0.85
CA THR A 121 6.34 39.13 0.84
C THR A 121 6.66 39.81 2.16
N ARG A 122 7.46 39.15 3.01
CA ARG A 122 8.01 39.77 4.22
C ARG A 122 9.01 40.82 3.79
N THR A 123 8.51 42.01 3.49
CA THR A 123 9.36 43.17 3.26
C THR A 123 10.03 43.51 4.58
N TYR A 124 11.36 43.50 4.61
CA TYR A 124 12.16 44.17 5.65
C TYR A 124 12.05 45.69 5.44
N GLY A 125 10.82 46.21 5.43
CA GLY A 125 10.51 47.62 5.35
C GLY A 125 9.87 48.05 6.67
N PRO A 126 10.05 49.32 7.09
CA PRO A 126 9.34 49.85 8.24
C PRO A 126 7.84 49.65 8.03
N ARG A 127 7.15 49.16 9.08
CA ARG A 127 5.70 48.94 9.04
C ARG A 127 5.01 50.24 8.57
N PRO A 128 3.98 50.18 7.71
CA PRO A 128 3.17 51.35 7.40
C PRO A 128 2.65 51.96 8.71
N GLY A 129 3.01 53.21 9.01
CA GLY A 129 2.69 53.88 10.27
C GLY A 129 3.75 53.78 11.38
N TYR A 130 4.92 53.20 11.12
CA TYR A 130 6.05 53.26 12.05
C TYR A 130 6.69 54.65 12.01
N THR A 131 6.43 55.46 13.04
CA THR A 131 7.18 56.68 13.32
C THR A 131 8.37 56.33 14.22
N PRO A 132 9.63 56.54 13.79
CA PRO A 132 10.75 56.34 14.67
C PRO A 132 10.63 57.32 15.85
N GLN A 133 10.68 56.82 17.08
CA GLN A 133 10.75 57.68 18.26
C GLN A 133 12.02 58.51 18.16
N SER A 134 11.89 59.85 18.23
CA SER A 134 13.04 60.74 18.21
C SER A 134 13.99 60.35 19.33
N SER A 135 15.23 59.99 19.00
CA SER A 135 16.26 59.67 19.99
C SER A 135 16.48 60.90 20.88
N GLY A 136 15.96 60.85 22.11
CA GLY A 136 16.29 61.84 23.12
C GLY A 136 17.80 61.86 23.36
N ALA A 137 18.35 63.05 23.61
CA ALA A 137 19.79 63.24 23.77
C ALA A 137 20.37 62.27 24.83
N MET A 138 21.24 61.36 24.41
CA MET A 138 22.03 60.53 25.34
C MET A 138 23.12 61.40 25.96
N VAL A 139 22.94 61.75 27.23
CA VAL A 139 23.99 62.42 28.02
C VAL A 139 25.02 61.38 28.45
N PHE A 140 26.18 61.39 27.81
CA PHE A 140 27.33 60.61 28.27
C PHE A 140 27.99 61.32 29.45
N ASN A 141 27.81 60.78 30.66
CA ASN A 141 28.58 61.22 31.82
C ASN A 141 29.99 60.62 31.74
N ARG A 142 30.99 61.46 31.44
CA ARG A 142 32.40 61.05 31.41
C ARG A 142 32.96 61.18 32.83
N VAL A 143 33.16 60.04 33.49
CA VAL A 143 33.93 59.97 34.74
C VAL A 143 35.42 60.08 34.38
N VAL A 144 36.12 61.03 35.00
CA VAL A 144 37.59 61.21 34.94
C VAL A 144 38.19 60.57 36.18
#